data_AF-A0A8B7IL65-F1
#
_entry.id   AF-A0A8B7IL65-F1
#
_cell.length_a   1.000
_cell.length_b   1.000
_cell.length_c   1.000
_cell.angle_alpha   90.00
_cell.angle_beta   90.00
_cell.angle_gamma   90.00
#
_symmetry.space_group_name_H-M   'P 1'
#
loop_
_entity.id
_entity.type
_entity.pdbx_description
1 polymer ?
#
loop_
_entity_poly.entity_id
_entity_poly.type
_entity_poly.pdbx_seq_one_letter_code
_entity_poly.pdbx_strand_id
1 'polypeptide(L)'
;FIAERPREFLIQVLESVKAGKLGEGKYPCLMDDSNLTAMFEMMDVAGQGYITSAQYKEALKTLGLSTEGLHSEDDATITLDTFKEEANKKMLESWAIY
;
A
#
# COMPACT_ATOMS: atom_id res chain seq x y z
N PHE A 1 -9.89 -13.86 -7.61
CA PHE A 1 -9.94 -14.10 -6.15
C PHE A 1 -11.25 -13.54 -5.63
N ILE A 2 -12.22 -14.40 -5.29
CA ILE A 2 -13.47 -13.96 -4.67
C ILE A 2 -13.19 -13.89 -3.17
N ALA A 3 -13.12 -12.69 -2.60
CA ALA A 3 -13.25 -12.53 -1.16
C ALA A 3 -14.68 -12.95 -0.80
N GLU A 4 -14.90 -14.24 -0.53
CA GLU A 4 -16.26 -14.76 -0.30
C GLU A 4 -16.92 -14.16 0.95
N ARG A 5 -16.14 -13.47 1.79
CA ARG A 5 -16.53 -13.03 3.13
C ARG A 5 -15.80 -11.73 3.53
N PRO A 6 -16.10 -10.59 2.86
CA PRO A 6 -15.40 -9.33 3.08
C PRO A 6 -15.58 -8.80 4.51
N ARG A 7 -16.72 -9.12 5.15
CA ARG A 7 -16.99 -8.74 6.54
C ARG A 7 -16.10 -9.50 7.52
N GLU A 8 -15.95 -10.80 7.34
CA GLU A 8 -15.10 -11.64 8.19
C GLU A 8 -13.63 -11.26 8.07
N PHE A 9 -13.17 -10.97 6.85
CA PHE A 9 -11.82 -10.43 6.63
C PHE A 9 -11.59 -9.14 7.43
N LEU A 10 -12.52 -8.18 7.33
CA LEU A 10 -12.41 -6.92 8.06
C LEU A 10 -12.41 -7.13 9.59
N ILE A 11 -13.22 -8.05 10.10
CA ILE A 11 -13.23 -8.40 11.53
C ILE A 11 -11.85 -8.93 11.97
N GLN A 12 -11.27 -9.88 11.24
CA GLN A 12 -9.95 -10.45 11.56
C GLN A 12 -8.83 -9.39 11.54
N VAL A 13 -8.88 -8.48 10.57
CA VAL A 13 -7.95 -7.34 10.49
C VAL A 13 -8.11 -6.42 11.72
N LEU A 14 -9.34 -6.09 12.11
CA LEU A 14 -9.57 -5.21 13.26
C LEU A 14 -9.17 -5.87 14.59
N GLU A 15 -9.35 -7.19 14.72
CA GLU A 15 -8.91 -7.95 15.90
C GLU A 15 -7.39 -7.96 16.04
N SER A 16 -6.65 -8.14 14.94
CA SER A 16 -5.18 -8.07 14.96
C SER A 16 -4.66 -6.65 15.24
N VAL A 17 -5.29 -5.60 14.70
CA VAL A 17 -4.99 -4.20 15.09
C VAL A 17 -5.21 -3.98 16.59
N LYS A 18 -6.32 -4.51 17.13
CA LYS A 18 -6.63 -4.41 18.57
C LYS A 18 -5.57 -5.12 19.42
N ALA A 19 -5.17 -6.34 19.04
CA ALA A 19 -4.13 -7.10 19.73
C ALA A 19 -2.78 -6.37 19.69
N GLY A 20 -2.40 -5.83 18.52
CA GLY A 20 -1.18 -5.03 18.37
C GLY A 20 -1.16 -3.77 19.23
N LYS A 21 -2.29 -3.06 19.35
CA LYS A 21 -2.41 -1.88 20.23
C LYS A 21 -2.26 -2.17 21.72
N LEU A 22 -2.60 -3.40 22.15
CA LEU A 22 -2.47 -3.84 23.55
C LEU A 22 -1.09 -4.42 23.85
N GLY A 23 -0.19 -4.50 22.87
CA GLY A 23 1.11 -5.18 23.00
C GLY A 23 1.00 -6.71 23.02
N GLU A 24 -0.19 -7.25 22.73
CA GLU A 24 -0.52 -8.68 22.80
C GLU A 24 -0.60 -9.32 21.42
N GLY A 25 0.20 -8.86 20.45
CA GLY A 25 0.21 -9.42 19.10
C GLY A 25 1.08 -8.64 18.14
N LYS A 26 1.31 -9.22 16.95
CA LYS A 26 1.88 -8.48 15.83
C LYS A 26 0.79 -7.59 15.23
N TYR A 27 1.13 -6.33 14.99
CA TYR A 27 0.30 -5.46 14.15
C TYR A 27 0.13 -6.15 12.77
N PRO A 28 -1.08 -6.20 12.21
CA PRO A 28 -1.25 -6.81 10.89
C PRO A 28 -0.42 -6.04 9.87
N CYS A 29 0.40 -6.75 9.10
CA CYS A 29 1.01 -6.20 7.91
C CYS A 29 -0.07 -6.14 6.83
N LEU A 30 -0.80 -5.03 6.78
CA LEU A 30 -1.91 -4.81 5.84
C LEU A 30 -1.45 -4.47 4.42
N MET A 31 -0.15 -4.31 4.22
CA MET A 31 0.46 -3.94 2.96
C MET A 31 1.47 -5.02 2.58
N ASP A 32 1.00 -6.27 2.50
CA ASP A 32 1.81 -7.34 1.93
C ASP A 32 1.89 -7.21 0.40
N ASP A 33 2.73 -8.04 -0.21
CA ASP A 33 2.98 -8.02 -1.65
C ASP A 33 1.69 -8.19 -2.49
N SER A 34 0.72 -8.95 -1.96
CA SER A 34 -0.57 -9.17 -2.60
C SER A 34 -1.47 -7.93 -2.52
N ASN A 35 -1.47 -7.23 -1.39
CA ASN A 35 -2.22 -5.98 -1.24
C ASN A 35 -1.60 -4.85 -2.07
N LEU A 36 -0.28 -4.78 -2.16
CA LEU A 36 0.41 -3.83 -3.05
C LEU A 36 0.11 -4.12 -4.53
N THR A 37 0.07 -5.40 -4.91
CA THR A 37 -0.33 -5.81 -6.27
C THR A 37 -1.76 -5.40 -6.58
N ALA A 38 -2.71 -5.75 -5.70
CA ALA A 38 -4.11 -5.40 -5.89
C ALA A 38 -4.33 -3.88 -5.96
N MET A 39 -3.59 -3.11 -5.18
CA MET A 39 -3.66 -1.65 -5.21
C MET A 39 -3.14 -1.08 -6.52
N PHE A 40 -2.02 -1.59 -7.04
CA PHE A 40 -1.51 -1.20 -8.34
C PHE A 40 -2.52 -1.52 -9.45
N GLU A 41 -3.11 -2.72 -9.44
CA GLU A 41 -4.16 -3.12 -10.39
C GLU A 41 -5.40 -2.21 -10.32
N MET A 42 -5.77 -1.71 -9.13
CA MET A 42 -6.86 -0.74 -8.98
C MET A 42 -6.54 0.63 -9.61
N MET A 43 -5.26 0.97 -9.72
CA MET A 43 -4.81 2.24 -10.29
C MET A 43 -4.51 2.15 -11.79
N ASP A 44 -4.02 1.00 -12.25
CA ASP A 44 -3.85 0.66 -13.65
C ASP A 44 -5.18 0.21 -14.29
N VAL A 45 -6.17 1.10 -14.27
CA VAL A 45 -7.51 0.84 -14.81
C VAL A 45 -7.47 0.51 -16.31
N ALA A 46 -6.44 1.00 -17.02
CA ALA A 46 -6.24 0.74 -18.44
C ALA A 46 -5.59 -0.63 -18.72
N GLY A 47 -5.01 -1.29 -17.72
CA GLY A 47 -4.27 -2.55 -17.88
C GLY A 47 -3.00 -2.40 -18.71
N GLN A 48 -2.36 -1.23 -18.66
CA GLN A 48 -1.18 -0.90 -19.47
C GLN A 48 0.13 -1.37 -18.84
N GLY A 49 0.09 -1.88 -17.60
CA GLY A 49 1.25 -2.35 -16.83
C GLY A 49 2.04 -1.22 -16.16
N TYR A 50 1.53 0.02 -16.20
CA TYR A 50 2.13 1.18 -15.56
C TYR A 50 1.08 2.19 -15.10
N ILE A 51 1.44 2.99 -14.11
CA ILE A 51 0.68 4.13 -13.60
C ILE A 51 1.50 5.41 -13.76
N THR A 52 0.84 6.57 -13.79
CA THR A 52 1.54 7.85 -13.84
C THR A 52 2.03 8.27 -12.46
N SER A 53 3.07 9.11 -12.43
CA SER A 53 3.54 9.81 -11.22
C SER A 53 2.42 10.44 -10.40
N ALA A 54 1.43 11.04 -11.07
CA ALA A 54 0.29 11.67 -10.43
C ALA A 54 -0.60 10.64 -9.71
N GLN A 55 -0.92 9.52 -10.37
CA GLN A 55 -1.70 8.44 -9.77
C GLN A 55 -0.97 7.85 -8.56
N TYR A 56 0.34 7.62 -8.69
CA TYR A 56 1.18 7.12 -7.61
C TYR A 56 1.20 8.04 -6.38
N LYS A 57 1.41 9.35 -6.57
CA LYS A 57 1.38 10.34 -5.47
C LYS A 57 0.02 10.33 -4.76
N GLU A 58 -1.08 10.23 -5.49
CA GLU A 58 -2.43 10.19 -4.91
C GLU A 58 -2.68 8.93 -4.08
N ALA A 59 -2.14 7.80 -4.54
CA ALA A 59 -2.27 6.52 -3.88
C ALA A 59 -1.50 6.49 -2.56
N LEU A 60 -0.27 7.02 -2.53
CA LEU A 60 0.50 7.17 -1.29
C LEU A 60 -0.20 8.08 -0.27
N LYS A 61 -0.80 9.19 -0.72
CA LYS A 61 -1.62 10.04 0.17
C LYS A 61 -2.79 9.28 0.77
N THR A 62 -3.48 8.45 -0.02
CA THR A 62 -4.61 7.63 0.45
C THR A 62 -4.18 6.65 1.53
N LEU A 63 -2.93 6.18 1.48
CA LEU A 63 -2.33 5.31 2.49
C LEU A 63 -1.78 6.08 3.72
N GLY A 64 -1.84 7.40 3.72
CA GLY A 64 -1.21 8.24 4.76
C GLY A 64 0.31 8.24 4.71
N LEU A 65 0.91 7.85 3.58
CA LEU A 65 2.35 7.84 3.38
C LEU A 65 2.85 9.18 2.83
N SER A 66 4.07 9.55 3.20
CA SER A 66 4.68 10.80 2.73
C SER A 66 5.02 10.74 1.24
N THR A 67 4.58 11.75 0.49
CA THR A 67 4.97 11.97 -0.91
C THR A 67 6.23 12.83 -1.06
N GLU A 68 6.86 13.22 0.05
CA GLU A 68 8.05 14.08 0.02
C GLU A 68 9.25 13.32 -0.57
N GLY A 69 10.03 14.00 -1.41
CA GLY A 69 11.21 13.43 -2.08
C GLY A 69 10.90 12.53 -3.28
N LEU A 70 9.63 12.39 -3.69
CA LEU A 70 9.27 11.72 -4.94
C LEU A 70 9.64 12.60 -6.13
N HIS A 71 10.87 12.45 -6.62
CA HIS A 71 11.36 13.03 -7.87
C HIS A 71 10.93 12.17 -9.04
N SER A 72 9.62 12.04 -9.25
CA SER A 72 9.12 11.53 -10.51
C SER A 72 8.73 12.74 -11.35
N GLU A 73 9.39 12.91 -12.51
CA GLU A 73 8.89 13.77 -13.58
C GLU A 73 7.40 13.46 -13.75
N ASP A 74 6.55 14.47 -13.93
CA ASP A 74 5.10 14.26 -13.93
C ASP A 74 4.62 13.28 -15.03
N ASP A 75 5.48 12.96 -16.00
CA ASP A 75 5.27 11.99 -17.09
C ASP A 75 5.99 10.63 -16.90
N ALA A 76 6.63 10.42 -15.75
CA ALA A 76 7.29 9.14 -15.47
C ALA A 76 6.25 8.02 -15.29
N THR A 77 6.45 6.93 -16.02
CA THR A 77 5.67 5.71 -15.91
C THR A 77 6.24 4.81 -14.81
N ILE A 78 5.41 4.44 -13.85
CA ILE A 78 5.80 3.60 -12.71
C ILE A 78 5.24 2.20 -12.92
N THR A 79 6.12 1.20 -12.94
CA THR A 79 5.74 -0.21 -13.05
C THR A 79 5.41 -0.79 -11.67
N LEU A 80 4.82 -1.99 -11.66
CA LEU A 80 4.49 -2.70 -10.42
C LEU A 80 5.72 -2.93 -9.52
N ASP A 81 6.86 -3.30 -10.10
CA ASP A 81 8.08 -3.55 -9.34
C ASP A 81 8.59 -2.28 -8.65
N THR A 82 8.68 -1.17 -9.40
CA THR A 82 9.08 0.14 -8.84
C THR A 82 8.10 0.60 -7.77
N PHE A 83 6.79 0.42 -7.99
CA PHE A 83 5.77 0.72 -7.00
C PHE A 83 5.98 -0.05 -5.69
N LYS A 84 6.22 -1.36 -5.77
CA LYS A 84 6.44 -2.21 -4.58
C LYS A 84 7.70 -1.83 -3.83
N GLU A 85 8.79 -1.57 -4.54
CA GLU A 85 10.07 -1.22 -3.91
C GLU A 85 9.96 0.11 -3.15
N GLU A 86 9.39 1.13 -3.78
CA GLU A 86 9.24 2.44 -3.15
C GLU A 86 8.22 2.45 -2.02
N ALA A 87 7.07 1.77 -2.18
CA ALA A 87 6.07 1.67 -1.12
C ALA A 87 6.64 0.98 0.13
N ASN A 88 7.38 -0.13 -0.05
CA ASN A 88 8.05 -0.81 1.05
C ASN A 88 9.11 0.08 1.73
N LYS A 89 9.93 0.77 0.93
CA LYS A 89 10.93 1.72 1.45
C LYS A 89 10.28 2.81 2.29
N LYS A 90 9.21 3.44 1.78
CA LYS A 90 8.47 4.51 2.48
C LYS A 90 7.79 4.01 3.75
N MET A 91 7.25 2.80 3.74
CA MET A 91 6.69 2.20 4.96
C MET A 91 7.75 1.93 6.02
N LEU A 92 8.92 1.40 5.63
CA LEU A 92 10.05 1.21 6.54
C LEU A 92 10.54 2.53 7.12
N GLU A 93 10.67 3.57 6.29
CA GLU A 93 11.02 4.94 6.74
C GLU A 93 9.98 5.48 7.73
N SER A 94 8.69 5.28 7.48
CA SER A 94 7.61 5.72 8.37
C SER A 94 7.62 5.00 9.73
N TRP A 95 8.09 3.76 9.78
CA TRP A 95 8.14 2.97 11.02
C TRP A 95 9.44 3.15 11.79
N ALA A 96 10.54 3.52 11.12
CA ALA A 96 11.82 3.82 11.77
C ALA A 96 11.80 5.10 12.64
N ILE A 97 10.72 5.89 12.55
CA ILE A 97 10.50 7.09 13.37
C ILE A 97 9.93 6.74 14.76
N TYR A 98 9.50 5.48 14.98
CA TYR A 98 8.98 4.96 16.25
C TYR A 98 9.86 3.85 16.82
#